data_AF-A0A4P8QBZ5-F1
#
_entry.id   AF-A0A4P8QBZ5-F1
#
_cell.length_a   1.000
_cell.length_b   1.000
_cell.length_c   1.000
_cell.angle_alpha   90.00
_cell.angle_beta   90.00
_cell.angle_gamma   90.00
#
_symmetry.space_group_name_H-M   'P 1'
#
loop_
_entity.id
_entity.type
_entity.pdbx_description
1 polymer ?
#
loop_
_entity_poly.entity_id
_entity_poly.type
_entity_poly.pdbx_seq_one_letter_code
_entity_poly.pdbx_strand_id
1 'polypeptide(L)'
;MDLVERYLKAVAAQLPKESRDDIVAELRDEIMGRLEALEARLGRAPTDDEAETLLREVGHPLSVAARYRAGPQALIGPELYPWWMFGLKVGLTVMAAVTLIGLAVRVLVGDVYVGQAIGQGISSLISGAITVVGLLTAVGFVLERQSKKPDFIAKWRVKDLGMFELGGDFDAEQWGQKLANGDWSGGSAGQAKSGRAVRKSAEMSPVARAVASTIGWTVVLLWWTGLLQVAPIRPEELAGVVDGVDYGRILADMVRVAYWPVALFAACRIGFDLMRAASGGNVRLTALGDLAFGIAAAWGLLWVWFWSALSPVIWVGSVTDFVDRIRVLIGRSGEDVGGVATILMVVVVWAFAAEVVRVIRAAARLVVGR
;
A
#
# COMPACT_ATOMS: atom_id res chain seq x y z
N MET A 1 -24.12 41.35 -26.01
CA MET A 1 -25.03 40.17 -26.00
C MET A 1 -24.28 38.85 -26.23
N ASP A 2 -23.35 38.76 -27.18
CA ASP A 2 -22.59 37.52 -27.45
C ASP A 2 -21.71 37.04 -26.26
N LEU A 3 -21.12 37.96 -25.49
CA LEU A 3 -20.26 37.62 -24.35
C LEU A 3 -20.99 36.89 -23.22
N VAL A 4 -22.22 37.31 -22.89
CA VAL A 4 -23.04 36.67 -21.86
C VAL A 4 -23.42 35.27 -22.29
N GLU A 5 -23.86 35.09 -23.54
CA GLU A 5 -24.22 33.76 -24.06
C GLU A 5 -23.02 32.82 -24.07
N ARG A 6 -21.84 33.33 -24.47
CA ARG A 6 -20.58 32.58 -24.45
C ARG A 6 -20.17 32.20 -23.03
N TYR A 7 -20.34 33.11 -22.06
CA TYR A 7 -20.09 32.85 -20.65
C TYR A 7 -21.02 31.78 -20.09
N LEU A 8 -22.33 31.92 -20.30
CA LEU A 8 -23.34 30.95 -19.86
C LEU A 8 -23.12 29.59 -20.49
N LYS A 9 -22.76 29.53 -21.78
CA LYS A 9 -22.41 28.27 -22.46
C LYS A 9 -21.18 27.60 -21.83
N ALA A 10 -20.17 28.38 -21.43
CA ALA A 10 -18.99 27.86 -20.74
C ALA A 10 -19.33 27.33 -19.33
N VAL A 11 -20.22 27.99 -18.59
CA VAL A 11 -20.74 27.51 -17.29
C VAL A 11 -21.56 26.23 -17.49
N ALA A 12 -22.51 26.24 -18.44
CA ALA A 12 -23.39 25.11 -18.75
C ALA A 12 -22.61 23.83 -19.09
N ALA A 13 -21.48 23.96 -19.79
CA ALA A 13 -20.62 22.82 -20.15
C ALA A 13 -20.07 22.07 -18.92
N GLN A 14 -20.02 22.71 -17.75
CA GLN A 14 -19.43 22.19 -16.52
C GLN A 14 -20.46 21.74 -15.48
N LEU A 15 -21.75 21.99 -15.74
CA LEU A 15 -22.85 21.67 -14.84
C LEU A 15 -23.41 20.24 -15.03
N PRO A 16 -23.93 19.61 -13.95
CA PRO A 16 -24.70 18.37 -14.03
C PRO A 16 -25.87 18.50 -15.01
N LYS A 17 -26.11 17.47 -15.83
CA LYS A 17 -27.14 17.53 -16.88
C LYS A 17 -28.55 17.78 -16.34
N GLU A 18 -28.84 17.25 -15.15
CA GLU A 18 -30.18 17.26 -14.55
C GLU A 18 -30.65 18.65 -14.11
N SER A 19 -29.73 19.50 -13.64
CA SER A 19 -30.04 20.84 -13.12
C SER A 19 -29.45 21.96 -13.98
N ARG A 20 -28.86 21.63 -15.14
CA ARG A 20 -28.12 22.56 -15.99
C ARG A 20 -28.99 23.72 -16.45
N ASP A 21 -30.15 23.42 -17.02
CA ASP A 21 -30.98 24.42 -17.69
C ASP A 21 -31.58 25.39 -16.66
N ASP A 22 -32.00 24.88 -15.51
CA ASP A 22 -32.50 25.68 -14.38
C ASP A 22 -31.42 26.63 -13.85
N ILE A 23 -30.21 26.12 -13.57
CA ILE A 23 -29.08 26.95 -13.07
C ILE A 23 -28.66 27.99 -14.11
N VAL A 24 -28.65 27.64 -15.40
CA VAL A 24 -28.30 28.56 -16.48
C VAL A 24 -29.35 29.66 -16.64
N ALA A 25 -30.63 29.33 -16.48
CA ALA A 25 -31.71 30.32 -16.50
C ALA A 25 -31.58 31.28 -15.32
N GLU A 26 -31.39 30.77 -14.10
CA GLU A 26 -31.20 31.60 -12.90
C GLU A 26 -29.97 32.52 -13.04
N LEU A 27 -28.84 31.98 -13.50
CA LEU A 27 -27.61 32.76 -13.69
C LEU A 27 -27.75 33.79 -14.82
N ARG A 28 -28.53 33.47 -15.87
CA ARG A 28 -28.85 34.43 -16.94
C ARG A 28 -29.64 35.60 -16.38
N ASP A 29 -30.68 35.34 -15.61
CA ASP A 29 -31.54 36.37 -15.04
C ASP A 29 -30.74 37.26 -14.07
N GLU A 30 -29.87 36.68 -13.25
CA GLU A 30 -28.97 37.43 -12.37
C GLU A 30 -28.01 38.35 -13.15
N ILE A 31 -27.36 37.84 -14.20
CA ILE A 31 -26.41 38.61 -15.01
C ILE A 31 -27.12 39.72 -15.79
N MET A 32 -28.27 39.42 -16.38
CA MET A 32 -29.07 40.40 -17.11
C MET A 32 -29.56 41.52 -16.18
N GLY A 33 -30.04 41.19 -14.99
CA GLY A 33 -30.43 42.19 -13.99
C GLY A 33 -29.27 43.10 -13.56
N ARG A 34 -28.05 42.56 -13.43
CA ARG A 34 -26.86 43.38 -13.15
C ARG A 34 -26.48 44.29 -14.32
N LEU A 35 -26.62 43.82 -15.55
CA LEU A 35 -26.38 44.62 -16.75
C LEU A 35 -27.41 45.74 -16.91
N GLU A 36 -28.68 45.47 -16.62
CA GLU A 36 -29.75 46.49 -16.62
C GLU A 36 -29.52 47.57 -15.56
N ALA A 37 -29.09 47.17 -14.36
CA ALA A 37 -28.70 48.12 -13.31
C ALA A 37 -27.50 48.98 -13.71
N LEU A 38 -26.54 48.39 -14.42
CA LEU A 38 -25.38 49.11 -14.96
C LEU A 38 -25.79 50.11 -16.05
N GLU A 39 -26.68 49.70 -16.95
CA GLU A 39 -27.26 50.56 -17.99
C GLU A 39 -28.03 51.75 -17.40
N ALA A 40 -28.89 51.50 -16.40
CA ALA A 40 -29.62 52.55 -15.71
C ALA A 40 -28.69 53.57 -15.03
N ARG A 41 -27.56 53.11 -14.50
CA ARG A 41 -26.53 53.97 -13.88
C ARG A 41 -25.76 54.79 -14.91
N LEU A 42 -25.48 54.22 -16.09
CA LEU A 42 -24.71 54.87 -17.15
C LEU A 42 -25.57 55.76 -18.06
N GLY A 43 -26.89 55.53 -18.10
CA GLY A 43 -27.81 56.18 -19.04
C GLY A 43 -27.60 55.75 -20.50
N ARG A 44 -26.86 54.66 -20.73
CA ARG A 44 -26.57 54.05 -22.04
C ARG A 44 -26.30 52.57 -21.89
N ALA A 45 -26.41 51.82 -22.98
CA ALA A 45 -25.98 50.42 -23.02
C ALA A 45 -24.50 50.27 -22.59
N PRO A 46 -24.16 49.24 -21.79
CA PRO A 46 -22.79 48.94 -21.40
C PRO A 46 -21.93 48.61 -22.62
N THR A 47 -20.66 48.99 -22.60
CA THR A 47 -19.68 48.54 -23.60
C THR A 47 -19.30 47.07 -23.36
N ASP A 48 -18.70 46.42 -24.35
CA ASP A 48 -18.22 45.04 -24.19
C ASP A 48 -17.19 44.90 -23.05
N ASP A 49 -16.32 45.91 -22.83
CA ASP A 49 -15.35 45.93 -21.72
C ASP A 49 -16.02 46.05 -20.35
N GLU A 50 -17.09 46.85 -20.25
CA GLU A 50 -17.90 47.01 -19.03
C GLU A 50 -18.66 45.71 -18.72
N ALA A 51 -19.24 45.08 -19.75
CA ALA A 51 -19.88 43.78 -19.62
C ALA A 51 -18.89 42.67 -19.25
N GLU A 52 -17.68 42.67 -19.83
CA GLU A 52 -16.62 41.74 -19.46
C GLU A 52 -16.19 41.92 -18.01
N THR A 53 -16.04 43.18 -17.56
CA THR A 53 -15.71 43.49 -16.16
C THR A 53 -16.76 42.92 -15.21
N LEU A 54 -18.04 43.12 -15.52
CA LEU A 54 -19.15 42.55 -14.75
C LEU A 54 -19.11 41.01 -14.74
N LEU A 55 -18.86 40.36 -15.88
CA LEU A 55 -18.74 38.89 -15.95
C LEU A 55 -17.52 38.38 -15.14
N ARG A 56 -16.43 39.14 -15.09
CA ARG A 56 -15.27 38.83 -14.23
C ARG A 56 -15.61 38.93 -12.75
N GLU A 57 -16.45 39.88 -12.35
CA GLU A 57 -16.96 39.98 -10.97
C GLU A 57 -17.87 38.82 -10.59
N VAL A 58 -18.67 38.30 -11.53
CA VAL A 58 -19.45 37.05 -11.33
C VAL A 58 -18.52 35.86 -11.08
N GLY A 59 -17.40 35.81 -11.79
CA GLY A 59 -16.28 34.90 -11.55
C GLY A 59 -15.97 33.98 -12.72
N HIS A 60 -14.87 33.22 -12.65
CA HIS A 60 -14.49 32.30 -13.71
C HIS A 60 -15.55 31.19 -13.90
N PRO A 61 -15.94 30.81 -15.13
CA PRO A 61 -16.99 29.81 -15.37
C PRO A 61 -16.81 28.48 -14.62
N LEU A 62 -15.57 27.99 -14.52
CA LEU A 62 -15.24 26.79 -13.73
C LEU A 62 -15.56 26.96 -12.24
N SER A 63 -15.23 28.12 -11.67
CA SER A 63 -15.44 28.40 -10.25
C SER A 63 -16.92 28.61 -9.94
N VAL A 64 -17.68 29.24 -10.85
CA VAL A 64 -19.13 29.41 -10.69
C VAL A 64 -19.83 28.06 -10.80
N ALA A 65 -19.52 27.25 -11.82
CA ALA A 65 -20.09 25.92 -11.98
C ALA A 65 -19.76 24.97 -10.81
N ALA A 66 -18.58 25.12 -10.21
CA ALA A 66 -18.18 24.32 -9.05
C ALA A 66 -19.13 24.50 -7.86
N ARG A 67 -19.69 25.70 -7.64
CA ARG A 67 -20.63 25.99 -6.53
C ARG A 67 -21.91 25.14 -6.58
N TYR A 68 -22.32 24.74 -7.77
CA TYR A 68 -23.54 23.95 -7.99
C TYR A 68 -23.28 22.44 -8.09
N ARG A 69 -22.03 21.98 -7.98
CA ARG A 69 -21.71 20.56 -8.07
C ARG A 69 -22.05 19.86 -6.75
N ALA A 70 -22.88 18.83 -6.81
CA ALA A 70 -23.15 17.95 -5.68
C ALA A 70 -21.92 17.06 -5.37
N GLY A 71 -21.53 17.00 -4.10
CA GLY A 71 -20.48 16.10 -3.60
C GLY A 71 -19.12 16.76 -3.34
N PRO A 72 -18.10 15.96 -2.96
CA PRO A 72 -16.76 16.47 -2.62
C PRO A 72 -16.08 17.09 -3.86
N GLN A 73 -15.67 18.35 -3.75
CA GLN A 73 -14.91 19.05 -4.79
C GLN A 73 -13.40 18.84 -4.67
N ALA A 74 -12.93 18.44 -3.48
CA ALA A 74 -11.54 18.11 -3.22
C ALA A 74 -11.24 16.64 -3.56
N LEU A 75 -10.03 16.37 -4.03
CA LEU A 75 -9.54 15.01 -4.26
C LEU A 75 -9.50 14.20 -2.95
N ILE A 76 -9.09 14.88 -1.87
CA ILE A 76 -9.09 14.38 -0.49
C ILE A 76 -9.59 15.52 0.39
N GLY A 77 -10.71 15.31 1.08
CA GLY A 77 -11.32 16.34 1.92
C GLY A 77 -10.53 16.61 3.21
N PRO A 78 -10.82 17.72 3.91
CA PRO A 78 -10.11 18.11 5.13
C PRO A 78 -10.16 17.05 6.24
N GLU A 79 -11.19 16.21 6.26
CA GLU A 79 -11.32 15.12 7.24
C GLU A 79 -10.39 13.93 6.95
N LEU A 80 -10.18 13.58 5.67
CA LEU A 80 -9.30 12.48 5.27
C LEU A 80 -7.85 12.92 5.08
N TYR A 81 -7.58 14.20 4.89
CA TYR A 81 -6.25 14.73 4.62
C TYR A 81 -5.20 14.37 5.68
N PRO A 82 -5.45 14.50 7.00
CA PRO A 82 -4.48 14.10 8.03
C PRO A 82 -4.13 12.61 7.98
N TRP A 83 -5.10 11.75 7.68
CA TRP A 83 -4.91 10.31 7.55
C TRP A 83 -4.09 9.94 6.30
N TRP A 84 -4.37 10.60 5.18
CA TRP A 84 -3.59 10.44 3.96
C TRP A 84 -2.13 10.87 4.19
N MET A 85 -1.91 12.01 4.86
CA MET A 85 -0.57 12.50 5.19
C MET A 85 0.18 11.54 6.12
N PHE A 86 -0.50 11.03 7.16
CA PHE A 86 0.08 10.02 8.05
C PHE A 86 0.48 8.75 7.28
N GLY A 87 -0.44 8.22 6.47
CA GLY A 87 -0.17 7.05 5.63
C GLY A 87 0.98 7.27 4.66
N LEU A 88 1.10 8.48 4.10
CA LEU A 88 2.18 8.86 3.20
C LEU A 88 3.53 8.86 3.91
N LYS A 89 3.63 9.51 5.07
CA LYS A 89 4.86 9.54 5.87
C LYS A 89 5.32 8.12 6.25
N VAL A 90 4.41 7.32 6.80
CA VAL A 90 4.71 5.94 7.21
C VAL A 90 5.11 5.09 6.00
N GLY A 91 4.35 5.17 4.91
CA GLY A 91 4.60 4.41 3.69
C GLY A 91 5.97 4.71 3.07
N LEU A 92 6.33 6.00 2.96
CA LEU A 92 7.62 6.41 2.43
C LEU A 92 8.78 5.98 3.34
N THR A 93 8.63 6.10 4.67
CA THR A 93 9.67 5.67 5.61
C THR A 93 9.91 4.17 5.54
N VAL A 94 8.85 3.35 5.56
CA VAL A 94 8.97 1.90 5.47
C VAL A 94 9.62 1.49 4.15
N MET A 95 9.18 2.11 3.04
CA MET A 95 9.76 1.89 1.72
C MET A 95 11.25 2.24 1.69
N ALA A 96 11.64 3.38 2.26
CA ALA A 96 13.04 3.79 2.35
C ALA A 96 13.87 2.79 3.16
N ALA A 97 13.39 2.38 4.33
CA ALA A 97 14.06 1.38 5.17
C ALA A 97 14.26 0.05 4.43
N VAL A 98 13.22 -0.47 3.77
CA VAL A 98 13.30 -1.72 3.01
C VAL A 98 14.29 -1.60 1.84
N THR A 99 14.26 -0.47 1.13
CA THR A 99 15.16 -0.22 -0.02
C THR A 99 16.62 -0.17 0.44
N LEU A 100 16.90 0.57 1.53
CA LEU A 100 18.25 0.71 2.08
C LEU A 100 18.80 -0.63 2.61
N ILE A 101 17.98 -1.42 3.31
CA ILE A 101 18.35 -2.76 3.76
C ILE A 101 18.67 -3.66 2.56
N GLY A 102 17.82 -3.65 1.53
CA GLY A 102 18.02 -4.43 0.32
C GLY A 102 19.34 -4.08 -0.39
N LEU A 103 19.62 -2.79 -0.56
CA LEU A 103 20.88 -2.34 -1.16
C LEU A 103 22.11 -2.71 -0.32
N ALA A 104 22.01 -2.56 1.01
CA ALA A 104 23.11 -2.93 1.92
C ALA A 104 23.46 -4.41 1.78
N VAL A 105 22.46 -5.30 1.71
CA VAL A 105 22.68 -6.74 1.49
C VAL A 105 23.38 -6.99 0.16
N ARG A 106 22.96 -6.36 -0.94
CA ARG A 106 23.57 -6.57 -2.26
C ARG A 106 25.01 -6.10 -2.34
N VAL A 107 25.32 -4.97 -1.71
CA VAL A 107 26.69 -4.46 -1.61
C VAL A 107 27.56 -5.41 -0.77
N LEU A 108 27.04 -5.92 0.36
CA LEU A 108 27.77 -6.84 1.24
C LEU A 108 28.05 -8.20 0.58
N VAL A 109 27.14 -8.70 -0.26
CA VAL A 109 27.28 -9.98 -0.97
C VAL A 109 28.15 -9.83 -2.25
N GLY A 110 28.53 -8.60 -2.60
CA GLY A 110 29.40 -8.32 -3.75
C GLY A 110 28.68 -8.35 -5.11
N ASP A 111 27.35 -8.28 -5.11
CA ASP A 111 26.50 -8.36 -6.31
C ASP A 111 26.60 -7.08 -7.17
N VAL A 112 26.79 -5.92 -6.54
CA VAL A 112 26.76 -4.61 -7.22
C VAL A 112 27.81 -3.65 -6.63
N TYR A 113 28.48 -2.87 -7.49
CA TYR A 113 29.36 -1.79 -7.06
C TYR A 113 28.59 -0.67 -6.35
N VAL A 114 29.20 -0.06 -5.33
CA VAL A 114 28.57 1.00 -4.50
C VAL A 114 27.95 2.11 -5.35
N GLY A 115 28.63 2.58 -6.40
CA GLY A 115 28.10 3.63 -7.28
C GLY A 115 26.84 3.23 -8.05
N GLN A 116 26.76 1.98 -8.52
CA GLN A 116 25.56 1.45 -9.17
C GLN A 116 24.43 1.22 -8.17
N ALA A 117 24.74 0.73 -6.97
CA ALA A 117 23.76 0.54 -5.90
C ALA A 117 23.09 1.86 -5.49
N ILE A 118 23.86 2.96 -5.42
CA ILE A 118 23.32 4.31 -5.16
C ILE A 118 22.35 4.74 -6.28
N GLY A 119 22.75 4.59 -7.54
CA GLY A 119 21.89 4.97 -8.68
C GLY A 119 20.59 4.16 -8.74
N GLN A 120 20.67 2.85 -8.53
CA GLN A 120 19.50 1.97 -8.46
C GLN A 120 18.61 2.31 -7.26
N GLY A 121 19.20 2.62 -6.11
CA GLY A 121 18.48 3.02 -4.91
C GLY A 121 17.67 4.29 -5.11
N ILE A 122 18.29 5.34 -5.66
CA ILE A 122 17.61 6.61 -5.93
C ILE A 122 16.44 6.38 -6.91
N SER A 123 16.68 5.69 -8.02
CA SER A 123 15.64 5.37 -9.00
C SER A 123 14.47 4.61 -8.35
N SER A 124 14.78 3.61 -7.53
CA SER A 124 13.77 2.80 -6.82
C SER A 124 12.96 3.61 -5.82
N LEU A 125 13.61 4.50 -5.07
CA LEU A 125 12.93 5.37 -4.11
C LEU A 125 11.98 6.35 -4.82
N ILE A 126 12.38 6.93 -5.95
CA ILE A 126 11.54 7.85 -6.73
C ILE A 126 10.33 7.10 -7.31
N SER A 127 10.57 6.00 -8.01
CA SER A 127 9.49 5.19 -8.62
C SER A 127 8.53 4.64 -7.55
N GLY A 128 9.08 4.15 -6.43
CA GLY A 128 8.30 3.70 -5.29
C GLY A 128 7.49 4.83 -4.65
N ALA A 129 8.07 6.02 -4.47
CA ALA A 129 7.37 7.17 -3.89
C ALA A 129 6.17 7.60 -4.75
N ILE A 130 6.35 7.69 -6.08
CA ILE A 130 5.25 8.00 -7.02
C ILE A 130 4.12 6.97 -6.87
N THR A 131 4.47 5.69 -6.77
CA THR A 131 3.51 4.60 -6.61
C THR A 131 2.75 4.70 -5.29
N VAL A 132 3.46 4.91 -4.17
CA VAL A 132 2.86 5.06 -2.84
C VAL A 132 1.93 6.28 -2.79
N VAL A 133 2.39 7.43 -3.29
CA VAL A 133 1.56 8.65 -3.39
C VAL A 133 0.32 8.39 -4.23
N GLY A 134 0.47 7.79 -5.40
CA GLY A 134 -0.63 7.50 -6.32
C GLY A 134 -1.68 6.58 -5.70
N LEU A 135 -1.25 5.48 -5.08
CA LEU A 135 -2.14 4.53 -4.41
C LEU A 135 -2.86 5.14 -3.22
N LEU A 136 -2.15 5.83 -2.33
CA LEU A 136 -2.76 6.49 -1.18
C LEU A 136 -3.76 7.55 -1.62
N THR A 137 -3.45 8.28 -2.69
CA THR A 137 -4.35 9.27 -3.29
C THR A 137 -5.58 8.62 -3.89
N ALA A 138 -5.43 7.52 -4.63
CA ALA A 138 -6.55 6.76 -5.19
C ALA A 138 -7.46 6.19 -4.09
N VAL A 139 -6.87 5.65 -3.02
CA VAL A 139 -7.62 5.18 -1.85
C VAL A 139 -8.35 6.33 -1.17
N GLY A 140 -7.66 7.44 -0.89
CA GLY A 140 -8.26 8.63 -0.30
C GLY A 140 -9.42 9.18 -1.13
N PHE A 141 -9.27 9.21 -2.45
CA PHE A 141 -10.30 9.62 -3.41
C PHE A 141 -11.53 8.71 -3.42
N VAL A 142 -11.32 7.39 -3.36
CA VAL A 142 -12.44 6.43 -3.28
C VAL A 142 -13.17 6.59 -1.93
N LEU A 143 -12.43 6.73 -0.83
CA LEU A 143 -13.00 6.92 0.50
C LEU A 143 -13.76 8.23 0.64
N GLU A 144 -13.26 9.33 0.06
CA GLU A 144 -13.91 10.65 0.11
C GLU A 144 -15.27 10.64 -0.59
N ARG A 145 -15.44 9.80 -1.62
CA ARG A 145 -16.72 9.66 -2.34
C ARG A 145 -17.74 8.75 -1.68
N GLN A 146 -17.38 8.03 -0.62
CA GLN A 146 -18.32 7.17 0.09
C GLN A 146 -19.11 7.99 1.11
N SER A 147 -20.44 7.87 1.09
CA SER A 147 -21.33 8.57 2.03
C SER A 147 -21.09 8.15 3.50
N LYS A 148 -20.61 6.93 3.72
CA LYS A 148 -20.24 6.42 5.04
C LYS A 148 -18.73 6.23 5.09
N LYS A 149 -18.08 7.02 5.94
CA LYS A 149 -16.64 6.88 6.17
C LYS A 149 -16.34 5.59 6.94
N PRO A 150 -15.14 5.01 6.77
CA PRO A 150 -14.77 3.79 7.46
C PRO A 150 -14.87 3.92 8.99
N ASP A 151 -15.38 2.87 9.63
CA ASP A 151 -15.58 2.82 11.08
C ASP A 151 -14.26 3.03 11.87
N PHE A 152 -13.07 2.80 11.28
CA PHE A 152 -11.79 3.06 11.96
C PHE A 152 -11.51 4.57 12.16
N ILE A 153 -12.07 5.44 11.32
CA ILE A 153 -12.00 6.89 11.47
C ILE A 153 -13.04 7.35 12.50
N ALA A 154 -14.25 6.81 12.40
CA ALA A 154 -15.38 7.23 13.23
C ALA A 154 -15.37 6.64 14.66
N LYS A 155 -14.76 5.47 14.88
CA LYS A 155 -14.81 4.71 16.15
C LYS A 155 -13.41 4.33 16.64
N TRP A 156 -12.52 5.30 16.73
CA TRP A 156 -11.18 5.08 17.29
C TRP A 156 -11.26 4.85 18.81
N ARG A 157 -10.32 4.07 19.35
CA ARG A 157 -10.17 3.84 20.79
C ARG A 157 -8.85 4.41 21.25
N VAL A 158 -8.85 5.10 22.40
CA VAL A 158 -7.64 5.64 23.05
C VAL A 158 -6.54 4.59 23.21
N LYS A 159 -6.92 3.33 23.45
CA LYS A 159 -6.00 2.20 23.64
C LYS A 159 -5.20 1.83 22.39
N ASP A 160 -5.69 2.21 21.21
CA ASP A 160 -5.05 1.92 19.93
C ASP A 160 -4.16 3.10 19.46
N LEU A 161 -4.04 4.17 20.27
CA LEU A 161 -3.29 5.38 19.87
C LEU A 161 -1.78 5.18 19.76
N GLY A 162 -1.21 4.15 20.39
CA GLY A 162 0.23 3.88 20.36
C GLY A 162 0.80 3.64 18.96
N MET A 163 -0.03 3.30 17.96
CA MET A 163 0.40 3.20 16.57
C MET A 163 0.62 4.56 15.90
N PHE A 164 0.05 5.65 16.43
CA PHE A 164 0.24 7.02 15.94
C PHE A 164 1.48 7.70 16.54
N GLU A 165 1.92 7.30 17.74
CA GLU A 165 3.19 7.78 18.31
C GLU A 165 4.36 7.46 17.37
N LEU A 166 4.33 6.29 16.72
CA LEU A 166 5.32 5.86 15.74
C LEU A 166 5.34 6.75 14.48
N GLY A 167 4.24 7.42 14.13
CA GLY A 167 4.19 8.36 13.02
C GLY A 167 4.52 9.80 13.37
N GLY A 168 4.40 10.17 14.66
CA GLY A 168 4.74 11.50 15.19
C GLY A 168 6.24 11.80 15.15
N ASP A 169 7.08 10.77 15.30
CA ASP A 169 8.55 10.89 15.25
C ASP A 169 9.09 11.17 13.81
N PHE A 170 8.22 11.15 12.79
CA PHE A 170 8.55 11.47 11.40
C PHE A 170 8.12 12.90 11.01
N ASP A 171 8.35 13.86 11.91
CA ASP A 171 8.18 15.27 11.59
C ASP A 171 9.37 15.79 10.76
N ALA A 172 9.07 16.46 9.65
CA ALA A 172 10.08 16.96 8.71
C ALA A 172 10.97 18.04 9.35
N GLU A 173 10.42 18.84 10.28
CA GLU A 173 11.18 19.85 11.02
C GLU A 173 12.18 19.21 12.01
N GLN A 174 11.77 18.19 12.75
CA GLN A 174 12.68 17.44 13.64
C GLN A 174 13.77 16.70 12.85
N TRP A 175 13.42 16.12 11.69
CA TRP A 175 14.40 15.49 10.81
C TRP A 175 15.39 16.50 10.21
N GLY A 176 14.91 17.68 9.79
CA GLY A 176 15.75 18.77 9.33
C GLY A 176 16.71 19.26 10.42
N GLN A 177 16.24 19.38 11.66
CA GLN A 177 17.10 19.72 12.81
C GLN A 177 18.13 18.62 13.12
N LYS A 178 17.75 17.34 13.08
CA LYS A 178 18.70 16.22 13.29
C LYS A 178 19.78 16.16 12.21
N LEU A 179 19.42 16.41 10.96
CA LEU A 179 20.36 16.52 9.85
C LEU A 179 21.30 17.73 9.99
N ALA A 180 20.77 18.88 10.41
CA ALA A 180 21.55 20.09 10.62
C ALA A 180 22.51 19.98 11.82
N ASN A 181 22.08 19.32 12.89
CA ASN A 181 22.82 19.25 14.15
C ASN A 181 23.76 18.03 14.24
N GLY A 182 23.68 17.09 13.29
CA GLY A 182 24.51 15.87 13.28
C GLY A 182 24.26 14.93 14.47
N ASP A 183 23.19 15.13 15.23
CA ASP A 183 22.84 14.32 16.39
C ASP A 183 22.09 13.06 15.95
N TRP A 184 22.85 12.11 15.41
CA TRP A 184 22.39 10.75 15.09
C TRP A 184 22.43 9.83 16.31
N SER A 185 22.97 10.31 17.43
CA SER A 185 22.96 9.66 18.73
C SER A 185 21.66 9.96 19.48
N GLY A 186 20.53 9.55 18.92
CA GLY A 186 19.21 9.76 19.54
C GLY A 186 19.05 9.07 20.89
N GLY A 187 19.40 9.78 21.96
CA GLY A 187 18.46 10.24 23.00
C GLY A 187 17.08 9.59 23.03
N SER A 188 17.01 8.37 23.54
CA SER A 188 16.03 7.84 24.48
C SER A 188 16.13 6.33 24.35
N ALA A 189 17.13 5.76 25.04
CA ALA A 189 17.04 4.39 25.49
C ALA A 189 15.92 4.31 26.53
N GLY A 190 14.67 4.52 26.09
CA GLY A 190 13.51 4.08 26.84
C GLY A 190 13.75 2.61 27.15
N GLN A 191 13.76 2.27 28.44
CA GLN A 191 14.03 0.91 28.93
C GLN A 191 13.44 -0.10 27.96
N ALA A 192 14.30 -0.93 27.35
CA ALA A 192 13.88 -1.94 26.41
C ALA A 192 12.73 -2.73 27.05
N LYS A 193 11.52 -2.51 26.53
CA LYS A 193 10.32 -3.17 27.06
C LYS A 193 10.61 -4.68 27.02
N SER A 194 10.34 -5.38 28.12
CA SER A 194 10.51 -6.85 28.14
C SER A 194 9.69 -7.47 26.99
N GLY A 195 10.16 -8.59 26.41
CA GLY A 195 9.48 -9.20 25.26
C GLY A 195 7.99 -9.50 25.49
N ARG A 196 7.59 -9.71 26.75
CA ARG A 196 6.18 -9.87 27.16
C ARG A 196 5.41 -8.54 27.15
N ALA A 197 6.04 -7.44 27.57
CA ALA A 197 5.45 -6.10 27.52
C ALA A 197 5.32 -5.59 26.07
N VAL A 198 6.32 -5.83 25.21
CA VAL A 198 6.26 -5.55 23.76
C VAL A 198 5.12 -6.32 23.11
N ARG A 199 5.02 -7.62 23.40
CA ARG A 199 3.96 -8.49 22.85
C ARG A 199 2.57 -8.07 23.30
N LYS A 200 2.41 -7.62 24.55
CA LYS A 200 1.14 -7.12 25.10
C LYS A 200 0.76 -5.73 24.54
N SER A 201 1.73 -4.84 24.32
CA SER A 201 1.47 -3.56 23.64
C SER A 201 1.23 -3.72 22.13
N ALA A 202 1.72 -4.80 21.53
CA ALA A 202 1.51 -5.15 20.12
C ALA A 202 0.21 -5.96 19.87
N GLU A 203 -0.62 -6.19 20.89
CA GLU A 203 -1.93 -6.82 20.72
C GLU A 203 -2.89 -5.86 20.00
N MET A 204 -2.78 -5.82 18.68
CA MET A 204 -3.69 -5.08 17.81
C MET A 204 -5.11 -5.65 17.89
N SER A 205 -6.09 -4.75 17.83
CA SER A 205 -7.50 -5.12 17.64
C SER A 205 -7.69 -5.98 16.38
N PRO A 206 -8.73 -6.84 16.31
CA PRO A 206 -8.98 -7.66 15.13
C PRO A 206 -9.09 -6.87 13.83
N VAL A 207 -9.59 -5.62 13.91
CA VAL A 207 -9.69 -4.66 12.80
C VAL A 207 -8.33 -4.09 12.44
N ALA A 208 -7.55 -3.61 13.42
CA ALA A 208 -6.20 -3.08 13.17
C ALA A 208 -5.28 -4.14 12.55
N ARG A 209 -5.39 -5.40 12.98
CA ARG A 209 -4.66 -6.52 12.37
C ARG A 209 -5.07 -6.78 10.92
N ALA A 210 -6.35 -6.65 10.60
CA ALA A 210 -6.85 -6.81 9.24
C ALA A 210 -6.35 -5.67 8.32
N VAL A 211 -6.36 -4.43 8.81
CA VAL A 211 -5.80 -3.27 8.09
C VAL A 211 -4.29 -3.44 7.87
N ALA A 212 -3.53 -3.79 8.90
CA ALA A 212 -2.09 -4.04 8.79
C ALA A 212 -1.77 -5.18 7.79
N SER A 213 -2.54 -6.27 7.85
CA SER A 213 -2.42 -7.39 6.90
C SER A 213 -2.72 -6.95 5.46
N THR A 214 -3.78 -6.14 5.27
CA THR A 214 -4.15 -5.56 3.97
C THR A 214 -3.00 -4.74 3.39
N ILE A 215 -2.40 -3.86 4.19
CA ILE A 215 -1.27 -3.03 3.78
C ILE A 215 -0.08 -3.94 3.39
N GLY A 216 0.28 -4.91 4.24
CA GLY A 216 1.37 -5.83 3.98
C GLY A 216 1.17 -6.63 2.68
N TRP A 217 0.01 -7.23 2.49
CA TRP A 217 -0.29 -7.99 1.26
C TRP A 217 -0.40 -7.10 0.02
N THR A 218 -0.84 -5.85 0.17
CA THR A 218 -0.85 -4.87 -0.94
C THR A 218 0.58 -4.57 -1.38
N VAL A 219 1.50 -4.32 -0.44
CA VAL A 219 2.92 -4.13 -0.75
C VAL A 219 3.49 -5.37 -1.43
N VAL A 220 3.21 -6.56 -0.91
CA VAL A 220 3.66 -7.83 -1.52
C VAL A 220 3.08 -8.01 -2.93
N LEU A 221 1.79 -7.76 -3.14
CA LEU A 221 1.15 -7.88 -4.45
C LEU A 221 1.76 -6.91 -5.46
N LEU A 222 1.91 -5.64 -5.07
CA LEU A 222 2.48 -4.63 -5.96
C LEU A 222 3.94 -4.94 -6.31
N TRP A 223 4.72 -5.43 -5.34
CA TRP A 223 6.09 -5.90 -5.58
C TRP A 223 6.09 -7.12 -6.53
N TRP A 224 5.25 -8.12 -6.26
CA TRP A 224 5.12 -9.34 -7.07
C TRP A 224 4.70 -9.05 -8.52
N THR A 225 3.82 -8.07 -8.74
CA THR A 225 3.40 -7.66 -10.09
C THR A 225 4.37 -6.70 -10.76
N GLY A 226 5.43 -6.25 -10.07
CA GLY A 226 6.38 -5.26 -10.56
C GLY A 226 5.85 -3.82 -10.59
N LEU A 227 4.70 -3.56 -9.98
CA LEU A 227 4.12 -2.22 -9.83
C LEU A 227 4.86 -1.42 -8.74
N LEU A 228 5.37 -2.10 -7.71
CA LEU A 228 6.24 -1.51 -6.69
C LEU A 228 7.70 -1.82 -7.01
N GLN A 229 8.41 -0.86 -7.58
CA GLN A 229 9.82 -0.98 -7.97
C GLN A 229 10.78 -0.69 -6.82
N VAL A 230 10.64 -1.42 -5.70
CA VAL A 230 11.58 -1.33 -4.57
C VAL A 230 12.79 -2.22 -4.89
N ALA A 231 13.80 -1.62 -5.52
CA ALA A 231 15.06 -2.24 -5.95
C ALA A 231 14.89 -3.40 -6.97
N PRO A 232 15.95 -3.79 -7.70
CA PRO A 232 15.95 -5.01 -8.52
C PRO A 232 16.05 -6.25 -7.61
N ILE A 233 15.08 -6.44 -6.71
CA ILE A 233 14.92 -7.69 -5.96
C ILE A 233 13.83 -8.45 -6.69
N ARG A 234 14.14 -8.90 -7.90
CA ARG A 234 13.30 -9.90 -8.56
C ARG A 234 13.74 -11.28 -8.04
N PRO A 235 12.82 -12.21 -7.80
CA PRO A 235 13.20 -13.55 -7.33
C PRO A 235 14.21 -14.23 -8.26
N GLU A 236 14.14 -13.96 -9.56
CA GLU A 236 15.07 -14.43 -10.59
C GLU A 236 16.47 -13.78 -10.55
N GLU A 237 16.60 -12.58 -9.98
CA GLU A 237 17.89 -11.86 -9.83
C GLU A 237 18.56 -12.12 -8.47
N LEU A 238 17.84 -12.74 -7.53
CA LEU A 238 18.29 -12.98 -6.16
C LEU A 238 19.30 -14.14 -6.02
N ALA A 239 19.42 -15.01 -7.04
CA ALA A 239 20.19 -16.23 -6.90
C ALA A 239 21.10 -16.48 -8.12
N GLY A 240 22.40 -16.59 -7.86
CA GLY A 240 23.40 -17.01 -8.84
C GLY A 240 23.58 -18.53 -8.88
N VAL A 241 24.62 -18.98 -9.58
CA VAL A 241 25.04 -20.40 -9.56
C VAL A 241 25.74 -20.68 -8.24
N VAL A 242 25.18 -21.55 -7.41
CA VAL A 242 25.77 -22.00 -6.15
C VAL A 242 25.86 -23.51 -6.18
N ASP A 243 27.02 -24.08 -5.86
CA ASP A 243 27.23 -25.54 -5.82
C ASP A 243 26.90 -26.24 -7.16
N GLY A 244 27.13 -25.57 -8.29
CA GLY A 244 26.81 -26.08 -9.63
C GLY A 244 25.31 -26.06 -9.99
N VAL A 245 24.46 -25.52 -9.12
CA VAL A 245 23.02 -25.37 -9.35
C VAL A 245 22.70 -23.92 -9.68
N ASP A 246 22.06 -23.70 -10.83
CA ASP A 246 21.58 -22.38 -11.27
C ASP A 246 20.22 -22.06 -10.62
N TYR A 247 20.27 -21.47 -9.43
CA TYR A 247 19.07 -21.10 -8.68
C TYR A 247 18.30 -19.94 -9.33
N GLY A 248 18.97 -19.06 -10.08
CA GLY A 248 18.33 -17.95 -10.79
C GLY A 248 17.36 -18.47 -11.85
N ARG A 249 17.81 -19.45 -12.64
CA ARG A 249 16.94 -20.12 -13.63
C ARG A 249 15.79 -20.88 -12.97
N ILE A 250 16.06 -21.63 -11.89
CA ILE A 250 15.02 -22.36 -11.15
C ILE A 250 13.96 -21.39 -10.62
N LEU A 251 14.37 -20.27 -10.03
CA LEU A 251 13.46 -19.26 -9.50
C LEU A 251 12.66 -18.59 -10.62
N ALA A 252 13.27 -18.28 -11.77
CA ALA A 252 12.55 -17.71 -12.92
C ALA A 252 11.45 -18.64 -13.43
N ASP A 253 11.75 -19.94 -13.59
CA ASP A 253 10.77 -20.95 -14.02
C ASP A 253 9.64 -21.10 -12.98
N MET A 254 9.99 -21.11 -11.69
CA MET A 254 8.99 -21.14 -10.62
C MET A 254 8.09 -19.92 -10.61
N VAL A 255 8.66 -18.71 -10.70
CA VAL A 255 7.91 -17.45 -10.73
C VAL A 255 6.96 -17.44 -11.92
N ARG A 256 7.41 -17.86 -13.10
CA ARG A 256 6.55 -17.91 -14.30
C ARG A 256 5.31 -18.77 -14.10
N VAL A 257 5.44 -19.93 -13.47
CA VAL A 257 4.32 -20.84 -13.19
C VAL A 257 3.46 -20.35 -12.02
N ALA A 258 4.09 -19.81 -10.98
CA ALA A 258 3.43 -19.35 -9.77
C ALA A 258 2.85 -17.93 -9.87
N TYR A 259 3.15 -17.18 -10.93
CA TYR A 259 2.83 -15.76 -11.07
C TYR A 259 1.35 -15.46 -10.78
N TRP A 260 0.46 -16.09 -11.55
CA TRP A 260 -0.99 -15.89 -11.43
C TRP A 260 -1.58 -16.48 -10.14
N PRO A 261 -1.24 -17.72 -9.73
CA PRO A 261 -1.68 -18.25 -8.45
C PRO A 261 -1.32 -17.37 -7.25
N VAL A 262 -0.09 -16.85 -7.18
CA VAL A 262 0.38 -16.00 -6.08
C VAL A 262 -0.29 -14.62 -6.12
N ALA A 263 -0.42 -14.02 -7.31
CA ALA A 263 -1.12 -12.75 -7.47
C ALA A 263 -2.60 -12.85 -7.07
N LEU A 264 -3.28 -13.93 -7.49
CA LEU A 264 -4.67 -14.21 -7.11
C LEU A 264 -4.79 -14.43 -5.61
N PHE A 265 -3.90 -15.23 -5.00
CA PHE A 265 -3.87 -15.45 -3.57
C PHE A 265 -3.76 -14.13 -2.79
N ALA A 266 -2.82 -13.27 -3.18
CA ALA A 266 -2.60 -11.98 -2.53
C ALA A 266 -3.80 -11.03 -2.73
N ALA A 267 -4.37 -10.96 -3.93
CA ALA A 267 -5.57 -10.16 -4.21
C ALA A 267 -6.79 -10.63 -3.39
N CYS A 268 -7.04 -11.95 -3.33
CA CYS A 268 -8.09 -12.52 -2.49
C CYS A 268 -7.85 -12.24 -1.01
N ARG A 269 -6.59 -12.29 -0.56
CA ARG A 269 -6.22 -12.00 0.83
C ARG A 269 -6.50 -10.55 1.20
N ILE A 270 -6.12 -9.61 0.35
CA ILE A 270 -6.41 -8.17 0.48
C ILE A 270 -7.92 -7.95 0.57
N GLY A 271 -8.69 -8.49 -0.38
CA GLY A 271 -10.15 -8.35 -0.39
C GLY A 271 -10.81 -8.91 0.88
N PHE A 272 -10.36 -10.08 1.34
CA PHE A 272 -10.86 -10.68 2.58
C PHE A 272 -10.54 -9.84 3.82
N ASP A 273 -9.30 -9.34 3.94
CA ASP A 273 -8.89 -8.53 5.08
C ASP A 273 -9.60 -7.16 5.10
N LEU A 274 -9.88 -6.56 3.94
CA LEU A 274 -10.74 -5.38 3.81
C LEU A 274 -12.18 -5.65 4.27
N MET A 275 -12.78 -6.75 3.81
CA MET A 275 -14.12 -7.16 4.27
C MET A 275 -14.16 -7.39 5.79
N ARG A 276 -13.10 -7.98 6.35
CA ARG A 276 -12.97 -8.20 7.79
C ARG A 276 -12.83 -6.89 8.57
N ALA A 277 -12.06 -5.94 8.05
CA ALA A 277 -11.93 -4.61 8.64
C ALA A 277 -13.27 -3.86 8.65
N ALA A 278 -14.04 -3.96 7.56
CA ALA A 278 -15.36 -3.33 7.45
C ALA A 278 -16.45 -3.99 8.32
N SER A 279 -16.41 -5.32 8.48
CA SER A 279 -17.44 -6.09 9.21
C SER A 279 -17.20 -6.20 10.72
N GLY A 280 -16.15 -5.58 11.27
CA GLY A 280 -15.92 -5.54 12.71
C GLY A 280 -15.42 -6.84 13.35
N GLY A 281 -14.91 -7.79 12.55
CA GLY A 281 -14.16 -8.95 13.06
C GLY A 281 -15.02 -10.11 13.59
N ASN A 282 -15.99 -10.59 12.81
CA ASN A 282 -16.69 -11.84 13.12
C ASN A 282 -15.69 -13.01 13.22
N VAL A 283 -15.63 -13.66 14.40
CA VAL A 283 -14.65 -14.70 14.73
C VAL A 283 -14.77 -15.91 13.79
N ARG A 284 -15.99 -16.32 13.44
CA ARG A 284 -16.22 -17.49 12.57
C ARG A 284 -15.81 -17.22 11.13
N LEU A 285 -16.16 -16.04 10.61
CA LEU A 285 -15.74 -15.61 9.27
C LEU A 285 -14.20 -15.53 9.19
N THR A 286 -13.58 -14.98 10.24
CA THR A 286 -12.12 -14.89 10.36
C THR A 286 -11.47 -16.27 10.38
N ALA A 287 -12.01 -17.20 11.17
CA ALA A 287 -11.49 -18.57 11.25
C ALA A 287 -11.63 -19.30 9.91
N LEU A 288 -12.73 -19.11 9.19
CA LEU A 288 -12.96 -19.70 7.87
C LEU A 288 -11.95 -19.17 6.83
N GLY A 289 -11.69 -17.86 6.83
CA GLY A 289 -10.66 -17.28 5.98
C GLY A 289 -9.25 -17.77 6.34
N ASP A 290 -8.87 -17.74 7.63
CA ASP A 290 -7.58 -18.26 8.10
C ASP A 290 -7.37 -19.72 7.67
N LEU A 291 -8.45 -20.53 7.70
CA LEU A 291 -8.43 -21.92 7.25
C LEU A 291 -8.19 -22.01 5.73
N ALA A 292 -8.98 -21.29 4.93
CA ALA A 292 -8.88 -21.32 3.47
C ALA A 292 -7.50 -20.84 2.97
N PHE A 293 -7.00 -19.71 3.51
CA PHE A 293 -5.68 -19.20 3.15
C PHE A 293 -4.55 -20.10 3.65
N GLY A 294 -4.70 -20.74 4.82
CA GLY A 294 -3.73 -21.72 5.31
C GLY A 294 -3.66 -22.96 4.42
N ILE A 295 -4.81 -23.47 3.97
CA ILE A 295 -4.87 -24.61 3.04
C ILE A 295 -4.22 -24.23 1.69
N ALA A 296 -4.54 -23.06 1.15
CA ALA A 296 -3.95 -22.60 -0.10
C ALA A 296 -2.43 -22.38 0.02
N ALA A 297 -1.93 -21.85 1.13
CA ALA A 297 -0.50 -21.72 1.40
C ALA A 297 0.19 -23.08 1.54
N ALA A 298 -0.43 -24.03 2.26
CA ALA A 298 0.06 -25.40 2.38
C ALA A 298 0.11 -26.12 1.02
N TRP A 299 -0.89 -25.91 0.16
CA TRP A 299 -0.90 -26.41 -1.20
C TRP A 299 0.26 -25.84 -2.04
N GLY A 300 0.51 -24.53 -1.93
CA GLY A 300 1.66 -23.89 -2.59
C GLY A 300 2.99 -24.51 -2.17
N LEU A 301 3.15 -24.82 -0.88
CA LEU A 301 4.36 -25.48 -0.36
C LEU A 301 4.49 -26.93 -0.83
N LEU A 302 3.38 -27.68 -0.92
CA LEU A 302 3.38 -29.01 -1.55
C LEU A 302 3.77 -28.95 -3.02
N TRP A 303 3.32 -27.91 -3.73
CA TRP A 303 3.75 -27.69 -5.10
C TRP A 303 5.24 -27.41 -5.21
N VAL A 304 5.79 -26.56 -4.32
CA VAL A 304 7.25 -26.35 -4.24
C VAL A 304 7.98 -27.68 -4.01
N TRP A 305 7.48 -28.50 -3.09
CA TRP A 305 8.11 -29.76 -2.69
C TRP A 305 8.06 -30.86 -3.76
N PHE A 306 6.93 -31.03 -4.46
CA PHE A 306 6.73 -32.18 -5.36
C PHE A 306 6.86 -31.85 -6.84
N TRP A 307 6.41 -30.67 -7.28
CA TRP A 307 6.16 -30.40 -8.69
C TRP A 307 6.92 -29.19 -9.25
N SER A 308 7.56 -28.39 -8.40
CA SER A 308 8.29 -27.20 -8.86
C SER A 308 9.68 -27.53 -9.42
N ALA A 309 10.27 -26.58 -10.15
CA ALA A 309 11.65 -26.69 -10.63
C ALA A 309 12.69 -26.82 -9.51
N LEU A 310 12.35 -26.46 -8.27
CA LEU A 310 13.20 -26.62 -7.09
C LEU A 310 13.12 -28.04 -6.48
N SER A 311 12.06 -28.80 -6.79
CA SER A 311 11.82 -30.14 -6.24
C SER A 311 13.04 -31.07 -6.35
N PRO A 312 13.71 -31.23 -7.52
CA PRO A 312 14.87 -32.12 -7.65
C PRO A 312 16.04 -31.78 -6.71
N VAL A 313 16.14 -30.53 -6.28
CA VAL A 313 17.21 -30.03 -5.42
C VAL A 313 16.89 -30.28 -3.95
N ILE A 314 15.65 -30.00 -3.53
CA ILE A 314 15.27 -30.01 -2.11
C ILE A 314 14.61 -31.33 -1.66
N TRP A 315 14.04 -32.10 -2.57
CA TRP A 315 13.26 -33.28 -2.23
C TRP A 315 14.14 -34.40 -1.67
N VAL A 316 13.60 -35.12 -0.69
CA VAL A 316 14.20 -36.31 -0.08
C VAL A 316 13.15 -37.39 0.07
N GLY A 317 13.51 -38.62 -0.30
CA GLY A 317 12.59 -39.76 -0.33
C GLY A 317 12.39 -40.42 1.03
N SER A 318 13.26 -40.16 2.00
CA SER A 318 13.22 -40.79 3.32
C SER A 318 13.60 -39.83 4.44
N VAL A 319 13.17 -40.19 5.66
CA VAL A 319 13.54 -39.46 6.88
C VAL A 319 15.03 -39.58 7.17
N THR A 320 15.66 -40.70 6.81
CA THR A 320 17.11 -40.89 6.97
C THR A 320 17.89 -39.92 6.09
N ASP A 321 17.51 -39.79 4.81
CA ASP A 321 18.18 -38.84 3.89
C ASP A 321 18.01 -37.39 4.35
N PHE A 322 16.84 -37.06 4.90
CA PHE A 322 16.57 -35.75 5.48
C PHE A 322 17.50 -35.45 6.67
N VAL A 323 17.61 -36.39 7.61
CA VAL A 323 18.47 -36.25 8.80
C VAL A 323 19.94 -36.17 8.40
N ASP A 324 20.36 -36.97 7.42
CA ASP A 324 21.75 -36.97 6.94
C ASP A 324 22.10 -35.65 6.25
N ARG A 325 21.21 -35.09 5.40
CA ARG A 325 21.40 -33.74 4.85
C ARG A 325 21.55 -32.67 5.93
N ILE A 326 20.77 -32.73 7.00
CA ILE A 326 20.86 -31.78 8.14
C ILE A 326 22.18 -31.97 8.90
N ARG A 327 22.58 -33.21 9.19
CA ARG A 327 23.84 -33.50 9.88
C ARG A 327 25.03 -32.98 9.10
N VAL A 328 25.05 -33.19 7.79
CA VAL A 328 26.07 -32.64 6.88
C VAL A 328 26.07 -31.12 6.94
N LEU A 329 24.92 -30.45 6.89
CA LEU A 329 24.80 -28.98 7.02
C LEU A 329 25.38 -28.46 8.36
N ILE A 330 25.16 -29.17 9.47
CA ILE A 330 25.63 -28.78 10.80
C ILE A 330 27.14 -29.05 10.98
N GLY A 331 27.66 -30.10 10.36
CA GLY A 331 29.05 -30.52 10.44
C GLY A 331 30.01 -29.81 9.46
N ARG A 332 29.53 -28.80 8.72
CA ARG A 332 30.29 -28.23 7.60
C ARG A 332 31.61 -27.57 7.99
N SER A 333 32.64 -27.85 7.20
CA SER A 333 33.81 -26.98 7.00
C SER A 333 33.66 -26.26 5.66
N GLY A 334 34.23 -25.05 5.50
CA GLY A 334 33.85 -24.07 4.46
C GLY A 334 33.89 -24.47 2.97
N GLU A 335 34.14 -25.74 2.61
CA GLU A 335 34.22 -26.26 1.24
C GLU A 335 33.07 -27.24 0.87
N ASP A 336 32.11 -27.49 1.76
CA ASP A 336 31.07 -28.53 1.56
C ASP A 336 29.89 -28.12 0.64
N VAL A 337 29.80 -28.80 -0.52
CA VAL A 337 28.76 -28.64 -1.57
C VAL A 337 27.34 -29.00 -1.07
N GLY A 338 26.31 -28.32 -1.60
CA GLY A 338 24.90 -28.55 -1.29
C GLY A 338 24.38 -27.69 -0.13
N GLY A 339 25.07 -26.57 0.13
CA GLY A 339 24.82 -25.57 1.17
C GLY A 339 23.35 -25.22 1.31
N VAL A 340 22.94 -24.56 0.23
CA VAL A 340 21.70 -23.86 0.04
C VAL A 340 20.53 -24.82 -0.16
N ALA A 341 20.74 -25.93 -0.88
CA ALA A 341 19.73 -26.95 -1.12
C ALA A 341 19.15 -27.52 0.19
N THR A 342 20.00 -27.86 1.16
CA THR A 342 19.55 -28.34 2.47
C THR A 342 18.83 -27.26 3.26
N ILE A 343 19.28 -26.00 3.20
CA ILE A 343 18.60 -24.88 3.88
C ILE A 343 17.20 -24.68 3.30
N LEU A 344 17.07 -24.65 1.97
CA LEU A 344 15.78 -24.51 1.29
C LEU A 344 14.84 -25.69 1.60
N MET A 345 15.35 -26.91 1.62
CA MET A 345 14.60 -28.10 2.06
C MET A 345 14.03 -27.91 3.47
N VAL A 346 14.88 -27.53 4.44
CA VAL A 346 14.46 -27.31 5.83
C VAL A 346 13.41 -26.19 5.92
N VAL A 347 13.61 -25.10 5.19
CA VAL A 347 12.66 -23.97 5.14
C VAL A 347 11.29 -24.41 4.62
N VAL A 348 11.24 -25.16 3.51
CA VAL A 348 9.96 -25.62 2.92
C VAL A 348 9.23 -26.59 3.86
N VAL A 349 9.95 -27.53 4.49
CA VAL A 349 9.36 -28.48 5.46
C VAL A 349 8.79 -27.75 6.67
N TRP A 350 9.55 -26.81 7.25
CA TRP A 350 9.10 -26.05 8.42
C TRP A 350 7.96 -25.08 8.08
N ALA A 351 8.02 -24.43 6.91
CA ALA A 351 6.92 -23.60 6.43
C ALA A 351 5.63 -24.43 6.30
N PHE A 352 5.73 -25.64 5.76
CA PHE A 352 4.57 -26.53 5.61
C PHE A 352 4.00 -26.93 6.97
N ALA A 353 4.86 -27.34 7.91
CA ALA A 353 4.44 -27.66 9.28
C ALA A 353 3.76 -26.46 9.97
N ALA A 354 4.28 -25.26 9.78
CA ALA A 354 3.69 -24.03 10.32
C ALA A 354 2.30 -23.75 9.73
N GLU A 355 2.10 -23.95 8.43
CA GLU A 355 0.79 -23.81 7.79
C GLU A 355 -0.20 -24.89 8.26
N VAL A 356 0.24 -26.15 8.46
CA VAL A 356 -0.61 -27.20 9.04
C VAL A 356 -1.08 -26.83 10.44
N VAL A 357 -0.18 -26.33 11.30
CA VAL A 357 -0.56 -25.86 12.65
C VAL A 357 -1.53 -24.67 12.56
N ARG A 358 -1.35 -23.77 11.59
CA ARG A 358 -2.26 -22.64 11.36
C ARG A 358 -3.65 -23.12 10.97
N VAL A 359 -3.75 -24.07 10.04
CA VAL A 359 -4.98 -24.72 9.57
C VAL A 359 -5.70 -25.41 10.74
N ILE A 360 -4.99 -26.21 11.54
CA ILE A 360 -5.55 -26.88 12.72
C ILE A 360 -6.11 -25.86 13.72
N ARG A 361 -5.35 -24.79 14.01
CA ARG A 361 -5.80 -23.73 14.93
C ARG A 361 -7.00 -22.96 14.40
N ALA A 362 -7.08 -22.75 13.09
CA ALA A 362 -8.21 -22.10 12.44
C ALA A 362 -9.46 -22.98 12.50
N ALA A 363 -9.32 -24.28 12.20
CA ALA A 363 -10.40 -25.26 12.34
C ALA A 363 -10.92 -25.36 13.78
N ALA A 364 -10.02 -25.41 14.77
CA ALA A 364 -10.40 -25.42 16.18
C ALA A 364 -11.21 -24.17 16.58
N ARG A 365 -10.77 -22.97 16.14
CA ARG A 365 -11.51 -21.71 16.37
C ARG A 365 -12.88 -21.70 15.71
N LEU A 366 -13.03 -22.34 14.55
CA LEU A 366 -14.30 -22.43 13.84
C LEU A 366 -15.31 -23.30 14.60
N VAL A 367 -14.85 -24.39 15.23
CA VAL A 367 -15.67 -25.29 16.05
C VAL A 367 -16.03 -24.67 17.40
N VAL A 368 -15.05 -24.07 18.09
CA VAL A 368 -15.24 -23.54 19.46
C VAL A 368 -15.91 -22.16 19.47
N GLY A 369 -15.82 -21.39 18.38
CA GLY A 369 -16.43 -20.07 18.25
C GLY A 369 -15.77 -18.96 19.08
N ARG A 370 -14.56 -19.19 19.61
CA ARG A 370 -13.74 -18.23 20.35
C ARG A 370 -12.27 -18.39 19.99
#